data_AF-A0A1Y1KYS8-F1
#
_entry.id   AF-A0A1Y1KYS8-F1
#
_cell.length_a   1.000
_cell.length_b   1.000
_cell.length_c   1.000
_cell.angle_alpha   90.00
_cell.angle_beta   90.00
_cell.angle_gamma   90.00
#
_symmetry.space_group_name_H-M   'P 1'
#
loop_
_entity.id
_entity.type
_entity.pdbx_description
1 polymer ?
#
loop_
_entity_poly.entity_id
_entity_poly.type
_entity_poly.pdbx_seq_one_letter_code
_entity_poly.pdbx_strand_id
1 'polypeptide(L)'
;PNGAGRVQVHYKHRREVDRYFELPPDMQNRLPGCVRSRLGSRVRNVKARVTYDQKTGQVLNKIIKARVADIDIHMPTSPMDCRLSINLEMNWDGPVEELERLGPTQNDKTSERQKDRLSYTQGHYQIDLTQVTLSTPGPSSTQKMEKEHELEIELASAIVLDQG
;
A
#
# COMPACT_ATOMS: atom_id res chain seq x y z
N PRO A 1 33.36 -11.35 16.73
CA PRO A 1 33.11 -11.37 15.27
C PRO A 1 32.79 -9.95 14.77
N ASN A 2 33.83 -9.24 14.32
CA ASN A 2 33.78 -7.82 14.02
C ASN A 2 33.08 -7.57 12.66
N GLY A 3 31.87 -7.01 12.69
CA GLY A 3 31.05 -6.71 11.51
C GLY A 3 31.51 -5.53 10.65
N ALA A 4 32.81 -5.20 10.66
CA ALA A 4 33.37 -3.96 10.11
C ALA A 4 33.23 -3.78 8.58
N GLY A 5 32.71 -4.78 7.85
CA GLY A 5 32.45 -4.72 6.40
C GLY A 5 31.03 -5.11 5.99
N ARG A 6 30.09 -5.27 6.93
CA ARG A 6 28.70 -5.61 6.58
C ARG A 6 27.91 -4.35 6.26
N VAL A 7 27.17 -4.38 5.16
CA VAL A 7 26.21 -3.32 4.84
C VAL A 7 25.19 -3.23 5.98
N GLN A 8 25.05 -2.04 6.54
CA GLN A 8 24.16 -1.78 7.67
C GLN A 8 22.70 -2.05 7.30
N VAL A 9 21.95 -2.59 8.26
CA VAL A 9 20.49 -2.71 8.18
C VAL A 9 19.88 -1.54 8.94
N HIS A 10 19.07 -0.74 8.27
CA HIS A 10 18.31 0.35 8.88
C HIS A 10 16.92 -0.15 9.27
N TYR A 11 16.49 0.11 10.50
CA TYR A 11 15.21 -0.33 11.02
C TYR A 11 14.28 0.86 11.27
N LYS A 12 13.00 0.69 10.94
CA LYS A 12 11.94 1.64 11.28
C LYS A 12 10.64 0.89 11.59
N HIS A 13 10.03 1.22 12.74
CA HIS A 13 8.72 0.74 13.13
C HIS A 13 7.68 1.83 12.92
N ARG A 14 6.59 1.53 12.22
CA ARG A 14 5.49 2.46 12.01
C ARG A 14 4.15 1.82 12.35
N ARG A 15 3.24 2.66 12.84
CA ARG A 15 1.82 2.32 12.95
C ARG A 15 1.03 3.30 12.13
N GLU A 16 0.38 2.78 11.11
CA GLU A 16 -0.22 3.58 10.04
C GLU A 16 -1.68 3.17 9.86
N VAL A 17 -2.47 4.08 9.32
CA VAL A 17 -3.87 3.84 9.00
C VAL A 17 -4.11 4.21 7.55
N ASP A 18 -4.46 3.22 6.73
CA ASP A 18 -4.81 3.43 5.33
C ASP A 18 -6.33 3.65 5.20
N ARG A 19 -6.71 4.77 4.58
CA ARG A 19 -8.08 5.08 4.17
C ARG A 19 -8.16 5.22 2.66
N TYR A 20 -9.30 4.81 2.09
CA TYR A 20 -9.51 4.78 0.65
C TYR A 20 -10.69 5.66 0.25
N PHE A 21 -10.45 6.56 -0.71
CA PHE A 21 -11.40 7.53 -1.22
C PHE A 21 -11.65 7.26 -2.69
N GLU A 22 -12.90 7.02 -3.06
CA GLU A 22 -13.28 6.80 -4.46
C GLU A 22 -13.28 8.12 -5.23
N LEU A 23 -12.56 8.16 -6.35
CA LEU A 23 -12.38 9.37 -7.13
C LEU A 23 -13.52 9.52 -8.14
N PRO A 24 -14.25 10.65 -8.14
CA PRO A 24 -15.25 10.92 -9.17
C PRO A 24 -14.60 11.19 -10.54
N PRO A 25 -15.35 11.07 -11.65
CA PRO A 25 -14.79 11.12 -13.01
C PRO A 25 -13.99 12.39 -13.35
N ASP A 26 -14.39 13.54 -12.80
CA ASP A 26 -13.70 14.82 -12.95
C ASP A 26 -12.31 14.79 -12.30
N MET A 27 -12.18 14.21 -11.11
CA MET A 27 -10.88 14.04 -10.44
C MET A 27 -10.01 13.00 -11.14
N GLN A 28 -10.60 11.98 -11.75
CA GLN A 28 -9.87 10.98 -12.54
C GLN A 28 -9.25 11.58 -13.83
N ASN A 29 -9.79 12.67 -14.37
CA ASN A 29 -9.22 13.33 -15.54
C ASN A 29 -7.85 13.98 -15.27
N ARG A 30 -7.52 14.24 -14.00
CA ARG A 30 -6.22 14.77 -13.57
C ARG A 30 -5.10 13.72 -13.64
N LEU A 31 -5.45 12.45 -13.78
CA LEU A 31 -4.47 11.37 -13.77
C LEU A 31 -3.71 11.30 -15.10
N PRO A 32 -2.38 11.08 -15.08
CA PRO A 32 -1.59 10.87 -16.28
C PRO A 32 -2.12 9.70 -17.11
N GLY A 33 -1.98 9.81 -18.44
CA GLY A 33 -2.47 8.79 -19.37
C GLY A 33 -1.94 7.37 -19.05
N CYS A 34 -0.69 7.26 -18.59
CA CYS A 34 -0.06 5.98 -18.22
C CYS A 34 -0.69 5.32 -16.98
N VAL A 35 -1.20 6.11 -16.03
CA VAL A 35 -1.93 5.59 -14.86
C VAL A 35 -3.37 5.24 -15.28
N ARG A 36 -4.03 6.14 -16.03
CA ARG A 36 -5.40 5.93 -16.52
C ARG A 36 -5.54 4.66 -17.37
N SER A 37 -4.59 4.41 -18.28
CA SER A 37 -4.62 3.23 -19.13
C SER A 37 -4.54 1.90 -18.35
N ARG A 38 -3.93 1.92 -17.15
CA ARG A 38 -3.78 0.76 -16.27
C ARG A 38 -4.96 0.56 -15.32
N LEU A 39 -5.78 1.58 -15.12
CA LEU A 39 -7.01 1.49 -14.33
C LEU A 39 -8.15 0.75 -15.09
N GLY A 40 -7.99 0.54 -16.41
CA GLY A 40 -8.84 -0.35 -17.24
C GLY A 40 -10.32 0.06 -17.31
N SER A 41 -11.22 -0.90 -17.62
CA SER A 41 -12.68 -0.72 -17.56
C SER A 41 -13.25 -0.54 -16.14
N ARG A 42 -12.37 -0.59 -15.12
CA ARG A 42 -12.66 -0.34 -13.70
C ARG A 42 -12.62 1.15 -13.35
N VAL A 43 -12.83 2.04 -14.32
CA VAL A 43 -13.06 3.50 -14.12
C VAL A 43 -14.04 3.77 -12.98
N ARG A 44 -14.99 2.85 -12.73
CA ARG A 44 -15.97 2.95 -11.65
C ARG A 44 -15.38 2.89 -10.23
N ASN A 45 -14.16 2.42 -10.00
CA ASN A 45 -13.61 2.22 -8.65
C ASN A 45 -12.15 2.71 -8.52
N VAL A 46 -11.79 3.85 -9.14
CA VAL A 46 -10.46 4.44 -8.93
C VAL A 46 -10.40 5.00 -7.52
N LYS A 47 -9.44 4.54 -6.71
CA LYS A 47 -9.32 4.98 -5.32
C LYS A 47 -7.99 5.68 -5.08
N ALA A 48 -8.05 6.83 -4.40
CA ALA A 48 -6.89 7.39 -3.73
C ALA A 48 -6.77 6.76 -2.34
N ARG A 49 -5.55 6.36 -1.97
CA ARG A 49 -5.23 5.91 -0.62
C ARG A 49 -4.52 7.02 0.11
N VAL A 50 -5.01 7.37 1.29
CA VAL A 50 -4.30 8.25 2.22
C VAL A 50 -3.85 7.42 3.42
N THR A 51 -2.57 7.52 3.73
CA THR A 51 -1.94 6.86 4.86
C THR A 51 -1.71 7.90 5.96
N TYR A 52 -2.25 7.64 7.14
CA TYR A 52 -2.12 8.49 8.32
C TYR A 52 -1.22 7.82 9.37
N ASP A 53 -0.44 8.60 10.10
CA ASP A 53 0.23 8.12 11.30
C ASP A 53 -0.82 7.84 12.39
N GLN A 54 -0.82 6.64 12.95
CA GLN A 54 -1.87 6.23 13.88
C GLN A 54 -1.88 7.06 15.17
N LYS A 55 -0.71 7.55 15.61
CA LYS A 55 -0.57 8.25 16.90
C LYS A 55 -0.93 9.73 16.78
N THR A 56 -0.47 10.38 15.71
CA THR A 56 -0.57 11.83 15.52
C THR A 56 -1.72 12.23 14.59
N GLY A 57 -2.23 11.31 13.78
CA GLY A 57 -3.23 11.60 12.75
C GLY A 57 -2.67 12.39 11.56
N GLN A 58 -1.35 12.61 11.49
CA GLN A 58 -0.74 13.33 10.37
C GLN A 58 -0.76 12.49 9.10
N VAL A 59 -0.98 13.14 7.97
CA VAL A 59 -0.88 12.49 6.65
C VAL A 59 0.57 12.16 6.37
N LEU A 60 0.85 10.87 6.19
CA LEU A 60 2.17 10.35 5.81
C LEU A 60 2.31 10.23 4.30
N ASN A 61 1.26 9.81 3.61
CA ASN A 61 1.28 9.65 2.16
C ASN A 61 -0.13 9.72 1.56
N LYS A 62 -0.21 10.09 0.28
CA LYS A 62 -1.44 10.14 -0.51
C LYS A 62 -1.13 9.67 -1.93
N ILE A 63 -1.65 8.51 -2.33
CA ILE A 63 -1.30 7.90 -3.61
C ILE A 63 -2.50 7.33 -4.36
N ILE A 64 -2.29 7.12 -5.66
CA ILE A 64 -3.13 6.28 -6.51
C ILE A 64 -2.27 5.13 -7.00
N LYS A 65 -2.71 3.91 -6.73
CA LYS A 65 -2.00 2.68 -7.09
C LYS A 65 -2.67 2.03 -8.30
N ALA A 66 -1.92 1.81 -9.37
CA ALA A 66 -2.36 1.09 -10.55
C ALA A 66 -1.47 -0.14 -10.77
N ARG A 67 -2.07 -1.34 -10.83
CA ARG A 67 -1.33 -2.57 -11.09
C ARG A 67 -0.91 -2.63 -12.56
N VAL A 68 0.34 -3.00 -12.80
CA VAL A 68 0.91 -3.15 -14.15
C VAL A 68 0.88 -4.61 -14.57
N ALA A 69 1.45 -5.49 -13.74
CA ALA A 69 1.57 -6.91 -13.98
C ALA A 69 1.85 -7.65 -12.67
N ASP A 70 1.60 -8.96 -12.69
CA ASP A 70 1.94 -9.88 -11.62
C ASP A 70 2.47 -11.19 -12.20
N ILE A 71 3.34 -11.84 -11.43
CA ILE A 71 3.85 -13.19 -11.70
C ILE A 71 3.76 -13.98 -10.40
N ASP A 72 3.03 -15.09 -10.43
CA ASP A 72 2.96 -16.05 -9.33
C ASP A 72 4.05 -17.11 -9.48
N ILE A 73 4.85 -17.30 -8.44
CA ILE A 73 5.95 -18.26 -8.40
C ILE A 73 5.58 -19.34 -7.39
N HIS A 74 5.30 -20.53 -7.91
CA HIS A 74 5.08 -21.71 -7.08
C HIS A 74 6.42 -22.25 -6.57
N MET A 75 6.55 -22.42 -5.25
CA MET A 75 7.75 -22.89 -4.60
C MET A 75 7.47 -24.18 -3.80
N PRO A 76 7.53 -25.36 -4.44
CA PRO A 76 7.07 -26.63 -3.84
C PRO A 76 7.90 -27.09 -2.63
N THR A 77 9.11 -26.55 -2.46
CA THR A 77 9.99 -26.83 -1.32
C THR A 77 9.91 -25.77 -0.22
N SER A 78 9.10 -24.73 -0.42
CA SER A 78 8.85 -23.66 0.54
C SER A 78 7.45 -23.82 1.15
N PRO A 79 7.25 -23.46 2.43
CA PRO A 79 5.90 -23.41 3.02
C PRO A 79 5.03 -22.29 2.45
N MET A 80 5.60 -21.39 1.65
CA MET A 80 4.90 -20.26 1.03
C MET A 80 5.33 -20.11 -0.43
N ASP A 81 4.36 -19.90 -1.30
CA ASP A 81 4.57 -19.36 -2.65
C ASP A 81 4.86 -17.85 -2.58
N CYS A 82 5.33 -17.25 -3.67
CA CYS A 82 5.46 -15.79 -3.72
C CYS A 82 4.85 -15.20 -5.00
N ARG A 83 4.49 -13.92 -4.92
CA ARG A 83 4.00 -13.14 -6.05
C ARG A 83 4.93 -11.95 -6.26
N LEU A 84 5.45 -11.80 -7.47
CA LEU A 84 6.09 -10.56 -7.91
C LEU A 84 5.02 -9.64 -8.47
N SER A 85 4.87 -8.44 -7.89
CA SER A 85 3.88 -7.45 -8.32
C SER A 85 4.56 -6.16 -8.78
N ILE A 86 4.26 -5.71 -9.99
CA ILE A 86 4.69 -4.41 -10.51
C ILE A 86 3.51 -3.45 -10.44
N ASN A 87 3.69 -2.33 -9.75
CA ASN A 87 2.66 -1.31 -9.59
C ASN A 87 3.23 0.07 -9.92
N LEU A 88 2.39 0.93 -10.51
CA LEU A 88 2.63 2.37 -10.54
C LEU A 88 1.97 2.98 -9.30
N GLU A 89 2.73 3.74 -8.53
CA GLU A 89 2.23 4.53 -7.40
C GLU A 89 2.45 6.01 -7.72
N MET A 90 1.37 6.69 -8.04
CA MET A 90 1.37 8.14 -8.31
C MET A 90 0.97 8.87 -7.04
N ASN A 91 1.67 9.96 -6.69
CA ASN A 91 1.22 10.85 -5.62
C ASN A 91 -0.07 11.57 -6.01
N TRP A 92 -0.99 11.72 -5.05
CA TRP A 92 -2.13 12.61 -5.24
C TRP A 92 -1.68 14.06 -5.02
N ASP A 93 -1.66 14.84 -6.09
CA ASP A 93 -1.15 16.22 -6.02
C ASP A 93 -2.13 17.20 -5.34
N GLY A 94 -3.42 16.84 -5.25
CA GLY A 94 -4.44 17.68 -4.58
C GLY A 94 -4.33 17.68 -3.05
N PRO A 95 -4.97 18.65 -2.38
CA PRO A 95 -5.07 18.67 -0.91
C PRO A 95 -5.77 17.41 -0.38
N VAL A 96 -5.44 17.00 0.85
CA VAL A 96 -6.07 15.82 1.48
C VAL A 96 -7.54 16.08 1.78
N GLU A 97 -7.88 17.33 2.10
CA GLU A 97 -9.22 17.82 2.40
C GLU A 97 -10.16 17.61 1.20
N GLU A 98 -9.64 17.63 -0.02
CA GLU A 98 -10.40 17.30 -1.22
C GLU A 98 -10.88 15.84 -1.21
N LEU A 99 -10.01 14.91 -0.79
CA LEU A 99 -10.34 13.49 -0.68
C LEU A 99 -11.25 13.23 0.52
N GLU A 100 -10.98 13.85 1.67
CA GLU A 100 -11.77 13.67 2.88
C GLU A 100 -13.22 14.12 2.73
N ARG A 101 -13.48 15.15 1.89
CA ARG A 101 -14.83 15.60 1.54
C ARG A 101 -15.65 14.56 0.78
N LEU A 102 -15.02 13.64 0.07
CA LEU A 102 -15.70 12.53 -0.62
C LEU A 102 -16.22 11.48 0.37
N GLY A 103 -15.66 11.48 1.59
CA GLY A 103 -15.87 10.43 2.58
C GLY A 103 -15.10 9.14 2.22
N PRO A 104 -14.75 8.32 3.22
CA PRO A 104 -14.16 7.02 2.96
C PRO A 104 -15.17 6.12 2.23
N THR A 105 -14.67 5.24 1.36
CA THR A 105 -15.52 4.33 0.58
C THR A 105 -16.32 3.42 1.53
N GLN A 106 -17.64 3.62 1.62
CA GLN A 106 -18.50 2.88 2.57
C GLN A 106 -18.84 1.44 2.12
N ASN A 107 -18.71 1.16 0.82
CA ASN A 107 -19.19 -0.10 0.22
C ASN A 107 -18.19 -1.26 0.26
N ASP A 108 -16.95 -1.01 0.72
CA ASP A 108 -15.98 -2.08 0.91
C ASP A 108 -15.98 -2.48 2.38
N LYS A 109 -15.95 -3.78 2.67
CA LYS A 109 -15.87 -4.36 4.03
C LYS A 109 -14.55 -4.01 4.77
N THR A 110 -13.84 -2.99 4.32
CA THR A 110 -12.48 -2.59 4.69
C THR A 110 -12.40 -1.07 4.85
N SER A 111 -13.26 -0.49 5.69
CA SER A 111 -13.37 0.97 5.80
C SER A 111 -12.12 1.65 6.37
N GLU A 112 -11.27 0.89 7.08
CA GLU A 112 -9.99 1.38 7.59
C GLU A 112 -9.04 0.20 7.82
N ARG A 113 -7.83 0.26 7.23
CA ARG A 113 -6.78 -0.76 7.46
C ARG A 113 -5.77 -0.20 8.45
N GLN A 114 -5.71 -0.78 9.65
CA GLN A 114 -4.66 -0.44 10.60
C GLN A 114 -3.45 -1.32 10.34
N LYS A 115 -2.27 -0.71 10.18
CA LYS A 115 -1.05 -1.40 9.79
C LYS A 115 0.02 -1.20 10.86
N ASP A 116 0.52 -2.30 11.40
CA ASP A 116 1.72 -2.32 12.24
C ASP A 116 2.87 -2.89 11.39
N ARG A 117 3.83 -2.04 11.03
CA ARG A 117 4.87 -2.34 10.03
C ARG A 117 6.28 -2.22 10.60
N LEU A 118 7.02 -3.30 10.51
CA LEU A 118 8.46 -3.36 10.78
C LEU A 118 9.21 -3.34 9.44
N SER A 119 9.86 -2.21 9.15
CA SER A 119 10.60 -2.00 7.91
C SER A 119 12.10 -2.12 8.15
N TYR A 120 12.77 -2.90 7.30
CA TYR A 120 14.22 -3.08 7.29
C TYR A 120 14.76 -2.71 5.91
N THR A 121 15.69 -1.76 5.84
CA THR A 121 16.35 -1.36 4.58
C THR A 121 17.81 -1.77 4.61
N GLN A 122 18.26 -2.46 3.56
CA GLN A 122 19.65 -2.85 3.37
C GLN A 122 20.02 -2.67 1.90
N GLY A 123 20.90 -1.70 1.60
CA GLY A 123 21.24 -1.36 0.22
C GLY A 123 20.02 -0.89 -0.56
N HIS A 124 19.66 -1.62 -1.62
CA HIS A 124 18.53 -1.30 -2.52
C HIS A 124 17.26 -2.12 -2.23
N TYR A 125 17.28 -2.91 -1.15
CA TYR A 125 16.16 -3.74 -0.74
C TYR A 125 15.49 -3.14 0.49
N GLN A 126 14.16 -3.18 0.48
CA GLN A 126 13.33 -2.94 1.65
C GLN A 126 12.56 -4.21 1.97
N ILE A 127 12.57 -4.63 3.22
CA ILE A 127 11.85 -5.80 3.72
C ILE A 127 10.85 -5.29 4.75
N ASP A 128 9.57 -5.50 4.48
CA ASP A 128 8.47 -5.05 5.34
C ASP A 128 7.74 -6.26 5.91
N LEU A 129 7.68 -6.35 7.23
CA LEU A 129 6.77 -7.25 7.94
C LEU A 129 5.58 -6.41 8.41
N THR A 130 4.40 -6.68 7.86
CA THR A 130 3.21 -5.87 8.12
C THR A 130 2.11 -6.75 8.72
N GLN A 131 1.61 -6.39 9.90
CA GLN A 131 0.35 -6.90 10.40
C GLN A 131 -0.75 -5.91 10.04
N VAL A 132 -1.70 -6.34 9.21
CA VAL A 132 -2.87 -5.55 8.83
C VAL A 132 -4.04 -6.00 9.70
N THR A 133 -4.69 -5.05 10.36
CA THR A 133 -5.90 -5.29 11.15
C THR A 133 -7.09 -4.66 10.43
N LEU A 134 -8.10 -5.49 10.18
CA LEU A 134 -9.34 -5.14 9.51
C LEU A 134 -10.50 -5.26 10.51
N SER A 135 -11.28 -4.20 10.67
CA SER A 135 -12.53 -4.26 11.45
C SER A 135 -13.69 -4.48 10.49
N THR A 136 -14.37 -5.62 10.64
CA THR A 136 -15.55 -5.96 9.83
C THR A 136 -16.79 -5.93 10.73
N PRO A 137 -17.94 -5.44 10.22
CA PRO A 137 -19.21 -5.57 10.92
C PRO A 137 -19.58 -7.06 11.03
N GLY A 138 -19.70 -7.56 12.26
CA GLY A 138 -20.22 -8.87 12.58
C GLY A 138 -21.75 -8.87 12.73
N PRO A 139 -22.37 -10.06 12.87
CA PRO A 139 -23.78 -10.16 13.24
C PRO A 139 -24.03 -9.44 14.57
N SER A 140 -25.20 -8.82 14.72
CA SER A 140 -25.66 -8.27 16.01
C SER A 140 -24.83 -7.08 16.56
N SER A 141 -24.36 -6.19 15.68
CA SER A 141 -23.56 -5.00 16.07
C SER A 141 -22.22 -5.32 16.75
N THR A 142 -21.73 -6.57 16.65
CA THR A 142 -20.38 -6.93 17.10
C THR A 142 -19.36 -6.56 16.02
N GLN A 143 -18.18 -6.08 16.40
CA GLN A 143 -17.08 -5.88 15.44
C GLN A 143 -16.16 -7.11 15.47
N LYS A 144 -15.94 -7.72 14.31
CA LYS A 144 -14.95 -8.79 14.16
C LYS A 144 -13.64 -8.17 13.66
N MET A 145 -12.59 -8.31 14.46
CA MET A 145 -11.23 -7.92 14.07
C MET A 145 -10.52 -9.09 13.43
N GLU A 146 -10.14 -8.94 12.16
CA GLU A 146 -9.33 -9.89 11.43
C GLU A 146 -7.91 -9.36 11.30
N LYS A 147 -6.92 -10.25 11.41
CA LYS A 147 -5.50 -9.92 11.27
C LYS A 147 -4.92 -10.70 10.11
N GLU A 148 -4.24 -9.98 9.23
CA GLU A 148 -3.48 -10.52 8.11
C GLU A 148 -1.99 -10.20 8.34
N HIS A 149 -1.12 -11.17 8.06
CA HIS A 149 0.33 -11.03 8.24
C HIS A 149 0.99 -11.11 6.87
N GLU A 150 1.60 -10.02 6.46
CA GLU A 150 2.23 -9.84 5.15
C GLU A 150 3.76 -9.71 5.33
N LEU A 151 4.52 -10.34 4.43
CA LEU A 151 5.95 -10.11 4.25
C LEU A 151 6.15 -9.63 2.81
N GLU A 152 6.68 -8.43 2.64
CA GLU A 152 6.95 -7.83 1.33
C GLU A 152 8.45 -7.54 1.20
N ILE A 153 9.00 -7.76 0.00
CA ILE A 153 10.37 -7.34 -0.35
C ILE A 153 10.25 -6.42 -1.56
N GLU A 154 10.71 -5.19 -1.41
CA GLU A 154 10.67 -4.15 -2.43
C GLU A 154 12.08 -3.79 -2.90
N LEU A 155 12.20 -3.49 -4.19
CA LEU A 155 13.41 -2.96 -4.81
C LEU A 155 13.29 -1.45 -4.97
N ALA A 156 14.40 -0.74 -4.74
CA ALA A 156 14.50 0.67 -5.05
C ALA A 156 14.24 0.91 -6.54
N SER A 157 13.14 1.59 -6.86
CA SER A 157 12.70 1.82 -8.25
C SER A 157 13.75 2.54 -9.10
N ALA A 158 14.50 3.47 -8.52
CA ALA A 158 15.60 4.17 -9.19
C ALA A 158 16.67 3.21 -9.73
N ILE A 159 16.97 2.12 -9.01
CA ILE A 159 17.98 1.14 -9.41
C ILE A 159 17.46 0.23 -10.50
N VAL A 160 16.17 -0.16 -10.42
CA VAL A 160 15.53 -0.93 -11.48
C VAL A 160 15.56 -0.12 -12.79
N LEU A 161 15.20 1.17 -12.74
CA LEU A 161 15.22 2.04 -13.91
C LEU A 161 16.62 2.28 -14.49
N ASP A 162 17.64 2.35 -13.63
CA ASP A 162 19.04 2.51 -14.05
C ASP A 162 19.57 1.24 -14.76
N GLN A 163 19.06 0.06 -14.41
CA GLN A 163 19.53 -1.23 -14.93
C GLN A 163 18.73 -1.78 -16.13
N GLY A 164 17.50 -1.32 -16.35
CA GLY A 164 16.65 -1.69 -17.50
C GLY A 164 15.62 -2.77 -17.20
#